data_AF-A0A938WYJ1-F1
#
_entry.id   AF-A0A938WYJ1-F1
#
_cell.length_a   1.000
_cell.length_b   1.000
_cell.length_c   1.000
_cell.angle_alpha   90.00
_cell.angle_beta   90.00
_cell.angle_gamma   90.00
#
_symmetry.space_group_name_H-M   'P 1'
#
loop_
_entity.id
_entity.type
_entity.pdbx_description
1 polymer ?
#
loop_
_entity_poly.entity_id
_entity_poly.type
_entity_poly.pdbx_seq_one_letter_code
_entity_poly.pdbx_strand_id
1 'polypeptide(L)'
;STTDPDAGMFVKGEHERQFAYEAHTASDKHGFILGVEVTAGNVHDSIAWDDLYDQVTSRFKEIHFIVMDAAYKTPWIAKRVLENERIPVMPYTRYTGKKEWYKPWEYTYDPIQDTFTCPHGGILRHTTTNKEGKRTYRTTPSKCRACPYKDK
;
A
#
# COMPACT_ATOMS: atom_id res chain seq x y z
N SER A 1 9.13 6.50 27.29
CA SER A 1 9.63 7.65 28.10
C SER A 1 10.19 7.15 29.44
N THR A 2 11.06 7.91 30.12
CA THR A 2 11.46 7.58 31.51
C THR A 2 10.32 7.76 32.51
N THR A 3 9.31 8.57 32.17
CA THR A 3 8.10 8.80 32.98
C THR A 3 6.98 7.83 32.64
N ASP A 4 6.88 7.44 31.36
CA ASP A 4 5.87 6.50 30.86
C ASP A 4 6.49 5.58 29.79
N PRO A 5 6.70 4.29 30.07
CA PRO A 5 7.31 3.36 29.12
C PRO A 5 6.49 3.15 27.84
N ASP A 6 5.16 3.30 27.93
CA ASP A 6 4.22 2.95 26.86
C ASP A 6 4.00 4.13 25.89
N ALA A 7 4.45 5.34 26.25
CA ALA A 7 4.41 6.50 25.37
C ALA A 7 5.56 6.51 24.34
N GLY A 8 5.19 6.64 23.07
CA GLY A 8 6.11 6.68 21.93
C GLY A 8 6.46 8.10 21.48
N MET A 9 7.66 8.30 20.95
CA MET A 9 8.05 9.58 20.36
C MET A 9 7.42 9.73 18.98
N PHE A 10 6.45 10.62 18.85
CA PHE A 10 5.78 10.92 17.59
C PHE A 10 6.39 12.15 16.93
N VAL A 11 6.64 12.05 15.61
CA VAL A 11 7.20 13.14 14.81
C VAL A 11 6.42 13.22 13.49
N LYS A 12 5.67 14.31 13.26
CA LYS A 12 4.86 14.51 12.04
C LYS A 12 5.33 15.72 11.26
N GLY A 13 6.01 15.48 10.13
CA GLY A 13 6.44 16.54 9.21
C GLY A 13 7.38 17.56 9.85
N GLU A 14 7.19 18.85 9.56
CA GLU A 14 7.94 19.96 10.18
C GLU A 14 7.40 20.38 11.57
N HIS A 15 6.40 19.69 12.11
CA HIS A 15 5.76 20.05 13.37
C HIS A 15 6.32 19.28 14.59
N GLU A 16 5.90 19.76 15.76
CA GLU A 16 6.39 19.49 17.12
C GLU A 16 6.63 18.00 17.45
N ARG A 17 7.78 17.72 18.08
CA ARG A 17 8.11 16.40 18.64
C ARG A 17 7.40 16.23 19.98
N GLN A 18 6.51 15.25 20.08
CA GLN A 18 5.75 15.00 21.31
C GLN A 18 5.64 13.51 21.64
N PHE A 19 5.58 13.19 22.93
CA PHE A 19 5.26 11.85 23.38
C PHE A 19 3.74 11.65 23.24
N ALA A 20 3.33 10.62 22.51
CA ALA A 20 1.93 10.38 22.19
C ALA A 20 1.58 8.89 22.19
N TYR A 21 0.27 8.65 22.26
CA TYR A 21 -0.36 7.37 21.97
C TYR A 21 -1.19 7.53 20.70
N GLU A 22 -1.25 6.47 19.91
CA GLU A 22 -2.11 6.38 18.74
C GLU A 22 -3.23 5.39 19.05
N ALA A 23 -4.47 5.88 18.94
CA ALA A 23 -5.66 5.06 19.11
C ALA A 23 -6.19 4.67 17.73
N HIS A 24 -6.06 3.40 17.37
CA HIS A 24 -6.65 2.82 16.18
C HIS A 24 -8.04 2.33 16.54
N THR A 25 -9.07 2.90 15.90
CA THR A 25 -10.46 2.61 16.24
C THR A 25 -11.18 2.03 15.03
N ALA A 26 -12.01 1.03 15.28
CA ALA A 26 -12.93 0.48 14.29
C ALA A 26 -14.35 0.82 14.71
N SER A 27 -15.13 1.38 13.78
CA SER A 27 -16.51 1.76 14.02
C SER A 27 -17.47 1.12 13.02
N ASP A 28 -18.73 1.01 13.43
CA ASP A 28 -19.81 0.61 12.54
C ASP A 28 -20.29 1.79 11.66
N LYS A 29 -21.24 1.51 10.78
CA LYS A 29 -21.86 2.51 9.90
C LYS A 29 -22.64 3.62 10.63
N HIS A 30 -22.95 3.43 11.91
CA HIS A 30 -23.69 4.38 12.75
C HIS A 30 -22.75 5.15 13.70
N GLY A 31 -21.44 4.89 13.66
CA GLY A 31 -20.44 5.56 14.49
C GLY A 31 -20.22 4.91 15.86
N PHE A 32 -20.77 3.71 16.12
CA PHE A 32 -20.45 2.96 17.32
C PHE A 32 -19.06 2.34 17.20
N ILE A 33 -18.24 2.55 18.22
CA ILE A 33 -16.91 1.95 18.31
C ILE A 33 -17.06 0.46 18.65
N LEU A 34 -16.55 -0.39 17.76
CA LEU A 34 -16.59 -1.85 17.87
C LEU A 34 -15.30 -2.43 18.46
N GLY A 35 -14.19 -1.72 18.28
CA GLY A 35 -12.86 -2.13 18.74
C GLY A 35 -11.92 -0.93 18.81
N VAL A 36 -10.94 -1.02 19.70
CA VAL A 36 -9.89 -0.02 19.89
C VAL A 36 -8.60 -0.76 20.20
N GLU A 37 -7.55 -0.41 19.47
CA GLU A 37 -6.18 -0.81 19.77
C GLU A 37 -5.35 0.45 20.00
N VAL A 38 -4.61 0.49 21.11
CA VAL A 38 -3.81 1.66 21.48
C VAL A 38 -2.34 1.28 21.39
N THR A 39 -1.60 1.99 20.54
CA THR A 39 -0.16 1.80 20.41
C THR A 39 0.61 3.04 20.81
N ALA A 40 1.90 2.85 21.11
CA ALA A 40 2.82 3.95 21.31
C ALA A 40 2.97 4.72 19.98
N GLY A 41 3.01 6.05 20.00
CA GLY A 41 3.06 6.88 18.78
C GLY A 41 4.34 6.76 17.92
N ASN A 42 5.23 5.81 18.22
CA ASN A 42 6.37 5.46 17.38
C ASN A 42 6.19 4.09 16.68
N VAL A 43 5.08 3.40 16.93
CA VAL A 43 4.72 2.13 16.30
C VAL A 43 4.07 2.43 14.96
N HIS A 44 4.35 1.61 13.94
CA HIS A 44 3.76 1.79 12.62
C HIS A 44 2.31 1.26 12.60
N ASP A 45 1.37 2.03 12.05
CA ASP A 45 -0.07 1.72 11.96
C ASP A 45 -0.40 0.29 11.51
N SER A 46 0.41 -0.28 10.61
CA SER A 46 0.19 -1.63 10.09
C SER A 46 0.34 -2.74 11.15
N ILE A 47 1.01 -2.46 12.27
CA ILE A 47 1.18 -3.41 13.38
C ILE A 47 -0.12 -3.49 14.18
N ALA A 48 -0.69 -2.34 14.55
CA ALA A 48 -1.94 -2.26 15.31
C ALA A 48 -3.16 -2.78 14.52
N TRP A 49 -3.08 -2.76 13.19
CA TRP A 49 -4.17 -3.18 12.33
C TRP A 49 -4.53 -4.65 12.51
N ASP A 50 -3.53 -5.53 12.65
CA ASP A 50 -3.75 -6.97 12.74
C ASP A 50 -4.58 -7.32 14.00
N ASP A 51 -4.21 -6.74 15.15
CA ASP A 51 -4.90 -6.95 16.44
C ASP A 51 -6.32 -6.37 16.45
N LEU A 52 -6.48 -5.12 15.96
CA LEU A 52 -7.79 -4.48 15.86
C LEU A 52 -8.72 -5.26 14.91
N TYR A 53 -8.19 -5.73 13.78
CA TYR A 53 -8.94 -6.51 12.81
C TYR A 53 -9.42 -7.84 13.43
N ASP A 54 -8.54 -8.56 14.13
CA ASP A 54 -8.90 -9.83 14.77
C ASP A 54 -9.92 -9.63 15.90
N GLN A 55 -9.79 -8.57 16.71
CA GLN A 55 -10.75 -8.23 17.76
C GLN A 55 -12.16 -8.02 17.18
N VAL A 56 -12.28 -7.21 16.13
CA VAL A 56 -13.58 -6.86 15.54
C VAL A 56 -14.16 -8.06 14.80
N THR A 57 -13.35 -8.78 14.05
CA THR A 57 -13.84 -9.81 13.13
C THR A 57 -14.09 -11.17 13.78
N SER A 58 -13.47 -11.43 14.93
CA SER A 58 -13.81 -12.58 15.79
C SER A 58 -15.18 -12.41 16.45
N ARG A 59 -15.52 -11.17 16.82
CA ARG A 59 -16.80 -10.82 17.47
C ARG A 59 -17.95 -10.66 16.48
N PHE A 60 -17.68 -10.09 15.30
CA PHE A 60 -18.67 -9.78 14.28
C PHE A 60 -18.32 -10.50 12.99
N LYS A 61 -18.82 -11.74 12.84
CA LYS A 61 -18.50 -12.60 11.70
C LYS A 61 -19.23 -12.19 10.41
N GLU A 62 -20.33 -11.47 10.56
CA GLU A 62 -21.19 -10.93 9.50
C GLU A 62 -20.60 -9.73 8.74
N ILE A 63 -19.43 -9.24 9.15
CA ILE A 63 -18.79 -8.11 8.48
C ILE A 63 -18.28 -8.55 7.11
N HIS A 64 -18.82 -7.92 6.07
CA HIS A 64 -18.40 -8.14 4.68
C HIS A 64 -17.53 -7.02 4.11
N PHE A 65 -17.77 -5.77 4.51
CA PHE A 65 -17.05 -4.60 3.98
C PHE A 65 -16.17 -4.00 5.07
N ILE A 66 -14.89 -3.85 4.78
CA ILE A 66 -13.90 -3.26 5.69
C ILE A 66 -13.42 -1.95 5.08
N VAL A 67 -13.88 -0.83 5.63
CA VAL A 67 -13.49 0.51 5.16
C VAL A 67 -12.25 0.95 5.94
N MET A 68 -11.21 1.38 5.22
CA MET A 68 -9.93 1.75 5.84
C MET A 68 -9.34 3.00 5.18
N ASP A 69 -8.56 3.76 5.95
CA ASP A 69 -7.82 4.91 5.44
C ASP A 69 -6.64 4.52 4.54
N ALA A 70 -6.07 5.50 3.82
CA ALA A 70 -4.94 5.35 2.92
C ALA A 70 -3.68 4.78 3.60
N ALA A 71 -3.47 5.05 4.89
CA ALA A 71 -2.34 4.51 5.65
C ALA A 71 -2.36 2.96 5.72
N TYR A 72 -3.56 2.36 5.74
CA TYR A 72 -3.74 0.90 5.78
C TYR A 72 -3.70 0.23 4.40
N LYS A 73 -3.46 1.01 3.33
CA LYS A 73 -3.45 0.51 1.95
C LYS A 73 -2.15 -0.22 1.62
N THR A 74 -1.94 -1.38 2.23
CA THR A 74 -0.79 -2.25 1.99
C THR A 74 -1.21 -3.54 1.28
N PRO A 75 -0.32 -4.18 0.48
CA PRO A 75 -0.62 -5.46 -0.15
C PRO A 75 -0.92 -6.58 0.87
N TRP A 76 -0.28 -6.57 2.02
CA TRP A 76 -0.50 -7.54 3.11
C TRP A 76 -1.93 -7.45 3.65
N ILE A 77 -2.37 -6.24 4.02
CA ILE A 77 -3.71 -5.98 4.54
C ILE A 77 -4.77 -6.36 3.51
N ALA A 78 -4.60 -5.92 2.25
CA ALA A 78 -5.53 -6.24 1.18
C ALA A 78 -5.65 -7.76 0.95
N LYS A 79 -4.53 -8.47 0.94
CA LYS A 79 -4.50 -9.94 0.81
C LYS A 79 -5.24 -10.60 1.96
N ARG A 80 -4.94 -10.23 3.20
CA ARG A 80 -5.55 -10.84 4.40
C ARG A 80 -7.05 -10.62 4.48
N VAL A 81 -7.56 -9.45 4.08
CA VAL A 81 -9.01 -9.18 4.04
C VAL A 81 -9.69 -10.05 2.97
N LEU A 82 -9.09 -10.16 1.78
CA LEU A 82 -9.62 -10.98 0.67
C LEU A 82 -9.60 -12.49 0.99
N GLU A 83 -8.54 -12.99 1.63
CA GLU A 83 -8.44 -14.40 2.07
C GLU A 83 -9.50 -14.76 3.12
N ASN A 84 -9.99 -13.77 3.88
CA ASN A 84 -11.08 -13.93 4.83
C ASN A 84 -12.47 -13.74 4.19
N GLU A 85 -12.58 -13.77 2.85
CA GLU A 85 -13.82 -13.60 2.09
C GLU A 85 -14.53 -12.25 2.36
N ARG A 86 -13.74 -11.21 2.67
CA ARG A 86 -14.21 -9.84 2.89
C ARG A 86 -13.72 -8.88 1.81
N ILE A 87 -14.42 -7.76 1.68
CA ILE A 87 -14.15 -6.75 0.66
C ILE A 87 -13.45 -5.56 1.33
N PRO A 88 -12.16 -5.31 1.03
CA PRO A 88 -11.49 -4.12 1.50
C PRO A 88 -11.92 -2.90 0.67
N VAL A 89 -12.41 -1.87 1.33
CA VAL A 89 -12.79 -0.58 0.75
C VAL A 89 -11.77 0.45 1.19
N MET A 90 -10.83 0.74 0.30
CA MET A 90 -9.74 1.69 0.56
C MET A 90 -9.83 2.87 -0.40
N PRO A 91 -9.42 4.09 0.01
CA PRO A 91 -9.46 5.25 -0.85
C PRO A 91 -8.62 5.06 -2.12
N TYR A 92 -9.14 5.62 -3.21
CA TYR A 92 -8.41 5.67 -4.47
C TYR A 92 -7.19 6.58 -4.32
N THR A 93 -6.02 6.07 -4.71
CA THR A 93 -4.79 6.87 -4.78
C THR A 93 -4.56 7.20 -6.24
N ARG A 94 -4.61 8.49 -6.57
CA ARG A 94 -4.30 8.94 -7.92
C ARG A 94 -2.82 8.68 -8.22
N TYR A 95 -2.53 8.15 -9.41
CA TYR A 95 -1.17 8.01 -9.88
C TYR A 95 -0.47 9.37 -9.97
N THR A 96 0.70 9.47 -9.34
CA THR A 96 1.50 10.69 -9.23
C THR A 96 2.65 10.76 -10.23
N GLY A 97 2.81 9.77 -11.11
CA GLY A 97 3.83 9.82 -12.14
C GLY A 97 3.54 10.87 -13.21
N LYS A 98 4.55 11.14 -14.05
CA LYS A 98 4.45 12.12 -15.13
C LYS A 98 3.31 11.75 -16.08
N LYS A 99 2.51 12.74 -16.48
CA LYS A 99 1.37 12.53 -17.39
C LYS A 99 1.78 12.00 -18.76
N GLU A 100 2.98 12.37 -19.20
CA GLU A 100 3.61 11.95 -20.46
C GLU A 100 4.18 10.52 -20.38
N TRP A 101 4.16 9.87 -19.22
CA TRP A 101 4.68 8.51 -19.10
C TRP A 101 3.55 7.50 -19.11
N TYR A 102 3.77 6.40 -19.83
CA TYR A 102 2.93 5.23 -19.69
C TYR A 102 2.91 4.77 -18.24
N LYS A 103 1.69 4.54 -17.74
CA LYS A 103 1.43 4.10 -16.39
C LYS A 103 1.81 2.62 -16.27
N PRO A 104 2.21 2.14 -15.09
CA PRO A 104 2.68 0.77 -14.92
C PRO A 104 1.70 -0.32 -15.41
N TRP A 105 0.39 -0.10 -15.25
CA TRP A 105 -0.65 -1.05 -15.67
C TRP A 105 -0.96 -1.02 -17.17
N GLU A 106 -0.39 -0.08 -17.92
CA GLU A 106 -0.48 -0.09 -19.39
C GLU A 106 0.53 -1.07 -20.01
N TYR A 107 1.46 -1.59 -19.20
CA TYR A 107 2.36 -2.66 -19.60
C TYR A 107 1.76 -4.03 -19.27
N THR A 108 1.96 -4.99 -20.16
CA THR A 108 1.57 -6.39 -19.94
C THR A 108 2.78 -7.20 -19.53
N TYR A 109 2.72 -7.89 -18.40
CA TYR A 109 3.77 -8.79 -17.95
C TYR A 109 3.53 -10.21 -18.49
N ASP A 110 4.56 -10.82 -19.08
CA ASP A 110 4.61 -12.23 -19.43
C ASP A 110 5.48 -12.99 -18.40
N PRO A 111 4.88 -13.80 -17.51
CA PRO A 111 5.61 -14.57 -16.52
C PRO A 111 6.48 -15.69 -17.11
N ILE A 112 6.13 -16.23 -18.27
CA ILE A 112 6.85 -17.35 -18.90
C ILE A 112 8.18 -16.85 -19.46
N GLN A 113 8.15 -15.67 -20.10
CA GLN A 113 9.33 -15.07 -20.70
C GLN A 113 10.08 -14.12 -19.75
N ASP A 114 9.51 -13.80 -18.59
CA ASP A 114 9.94 -12.73 -17.68
C ASP A 114 10.19 -11.41 -18.44
N THR A 115 9.18 -10.97 -19.21
CA THR A 115 9.24 -9.73 -19.98
C THR A 115 8.02 -8.86 -19.77
N PHE A 116 8.19 -7.55 -19.98
CA PHE A 116 7.07 -6.62 -20.08
C PHE A 116 6.89 -6.20 -21.54
N THR A 117 5.65 -6.10 -21.98
CA THR A 117 5.29 -5.54 -23.29
C THR A 117 4.68 -4.15 -23.07
N CYS A 118 5.21 -3.14 -23.75
CA CYS A 118 4.66 -1.78 -23.70
C CYS A 118 3.36 -1.69 -24.52
N PRO A 119 2.57 -0.61 -24.36
CA PRO A 119 1.32 -0.40 -25.12
C PRO A 119 1.47 -0.46 -26.65
N HIS A 120 2.69 -0.28 -27.16
CA HIS A 120 3.03 -0.33 -28.59
C HIS A 120 3.66 -1.65 -29.03
N GLY A 121 3.59 -2.71 -28.20
CA GLY A 121 4.13 -4.03 -28.52
C GLY A 121 5.66 -4.16 -28.38
N GLY A 122 6.33 -3.14 -27.85
CA GLY A 122 7.76 -3.19 -27.57
C GLY A 122 8.06 -4.05 -26.35
N ILE A 123 8.96 -5.03 -26.50
CA ILE A 123 9.37 -5.91 -25.41
C ILE A 123 10.46 -5.24 -24.57
N LEU A 124 10.29 -5.29 -23.25
CA LEU A 124 11.23 -4.90 -22.21
C LEU A 124 11.72 -6.17 -21.51
N ARG A 125 13.02 -6.43 -21.59
CA ARG A 125 13.65 -7.58 -20.94
C ARG A 125 14.23 -7.20 -19.59
N HIS A 126 14.30 -8.15 -18.68
CA HIS A 126 15.05 -7.99 -17.44
C HIS A 126 16.52 -7.64 -17.76
N THR A 127 17.08 -6.66 -17.04
CA THR A 127 18.49 -6.27 -17.21
C THR A 127 19.29 -6.37 -15.93
N THR A 128 18.73 -5.93 -14.81
CA THR A 128 19.49 -5.82 -13.56
C THR A 128 18.53 -5.95 -12.38
N THR A 129 18.98 -6.64 -11.34
CA THR A 129 18.32 -6.66 -10.04
C THR A 129 19.19 -5.87 -9.08
N ASN A 130 18.62 -4.89 -8.38
CA ASN A 130 19.37 -4.11 -7.40
C ASN A 130 19.54 -4.90 -6.08
N LYS A 131 20.32 -4.35 -5.13
CA LYS A 131 20.57 -4.97 -3.81
C LYS A 131 19.30 -5.15 -2.96
N GLU A 132 18.24 -4.40 -3.27
CA GLU A 132 16.93 -4.45 -2.60
C GLU A 132 15.98 -5.47 -3.26
N GLY A 133 16.44 -6.23 -4.26
CA GLY A 133 15.62 -7.21 -4.98
C GLY A 133 14.72 -6.63 -6.07
N LYS A 134 14.77 -5.31 -6.34
CA LYS A 134 14.00 -4.68 -7.41
C LYS A 134 14.59 -5.02 -8.77
N ARG A 135 13.76 -5.61 -9.63
CA ARG A 135 14.08 -5.96 -11.02
C ARG A 135 13.83 -4.77 -11.95
N THR A 136 14.82 -4.45 -12.76
CA THR A 136 14.72 -3.42 -13.80
C THR A 136 14.53 -4.07 -15.16
N TYR A 137 13.55 -3.59 -15.92
CA TYR A 137 13.26 -4.04 -17.28
C TYR A 137 13.55 -2.90 -18.25
N ARG A 138 14.28 -3.17 -19.33
CA ARG A 138 14.63 -2.17 -20.34
C ARG A 138 14.46 -2.73 -21.75
N THR A 139 14.04 -1.87 -22.65
CA THR A 139 14.07 -2.15 -24.09
C THR A 139 15.43 -1.75 -24.69
N THR A 140 15.68 -2.14 -25.93
CA THR A 140 16.87 -1.69 -26.67
C THR A 140 16.64 -0.24 -27.13
N PRO A 141 17.51 0.72 -26.78
CA PRO A 141 17.28 2.13 -27.11
C PRO A 141 17.07 2.41 -28.60
N SER A 142 17.70 1.64 -29.50
CA SER A 142 17.53 1.77 -30.95
C SER A 142 16.08 1.53 -31.40
N LYS A 143 15.36 0.59 -30.76
CA LYS A 143 13.96 0.28 -31.08
C LYS A 143 13.01 1.40 -30.67
N CYS A 144 13.31 2.11 -29.58
CA CYS A 144 12.49 3.22 -29.11
C CYS A 144 12.90 4.59 -29.67
N ARG A 145 14.11 4.73 -30.24
CA ARG A 145 14.54 5.99 -30.89
C ARG A 145 13.66 6.36 -32.10
N ALA A 146 13.22 5.36 -32.85
CA ALA A 146 12.33 5.55 -34.00
C ALA A 146 10.83 5.41 -33.64
N CYS A 147 10.49 5.30 -32.36
CA CYS A 147 9.11 5.10 -31.95
C CYS A 147 8.32 6.41 -32.12
N PRO A 148 7.20 6.41 -32.87
CA PRO A 148 6.40 7.61 -33.09
C PRO A 148 5.69 8.12 -31.82
N TYR A 149 5.76 7.36 -30.72
CA TYR A 149 5.12 7.65 -29.45
C TYR A 149 6.11 8.00 -28.34
N LYS A 150 7.38 8.30 -28.69
CA LYS A 150 8.42 8.64 -27.72
C LYS A 150 8.18 9.97 -26.99
N ASP A 151 7.53 10.91 -27.68
CA ASP A 151 7.28 12.28 -27.19
C ASP A 151 5.83 12.50 -26.74
N LYS A 152 5.03 11.43 -26.63
CA LYS A 152 3.73 11.47 -25.95
C LYS A 152 3.89 11.25 -24.46
#